data_AF-A0A3B9ABC1-F1
#
_entry.id   AF-A0A3B9ABC1-F1
#
_cell.length_a   1.000
_cell.length_b   1.000
_cell.length_c   1.000
_cell.angle_alpha   90.00
_cell.angle_beta   90.00
_cell.angle_gamma   90.00
#
_symmetry.space_group_name_H-M   'P 1'
#
loop_
_entity.id
_entity.type
_entity.pdbx_description
1 polymer ?
#
loop_
_entity_poly.entity_id
_entity_poly.type
_entity_poly.pdbx_seq_one_letter_code
_entity_poly.pdbx_strand_id
1 'polypeptide(L)'
;FGHEKGAFTGATQRRIGHFEQADGGTLFLDEIGDMPPEAQTRLLRVLSNNEFFRVGGHVPVKANVRIIAATHQDLEKLVASHSFREDLFHRLNVIRIHLPRLAERREDLPRLMTHFFRKAAKELDVEPKVLSPEAEAFLVKQPWPGNVRQLENTCRWLTVMAAGREILMADLPPEMHTEVPPAPEQVENDWQACLDQWLRKELEQGKSNVLGTALPAFERTAIEAALRHTAGRKRDAAVLLGWGRNTLTRKLQELGIQS
;
A
#
# COMPACT_ATOMS: atom_id res chain seq x y z
N PHE A 1 0.62 -27.22 -7.25
CA PHE A 1 0.04 -28.52 -7.67
C PHE A 1 1.04 -29.45 -8.38
N GLY A 2 2.09 -28.94 -9.05
CA GLY A 2 3.02 -29.81 -9.79
C GLY A 2 2.51 -30.10 -11.21
N HIS A 3 3.33 -30.76 -12.02
CA HIS A 3 2.99 -31.06 -13.43
C HIS A 3 3.48 -32.44 -13.87
N GLU A 4 2.74 -33.03 -14.80
CA GLU A 4 3.17 -34.22 -15.53
C GLU A 4 4.10 -33.87 -16.69
N LYS A 5 4.84 -34.87 -17.18
CA LYS A 5 5.67 -34.73 -18.39
C LYS A 5 4.76 -34.38 -19.58
N GLY A 6 5.13 -33.34 -20.34
CA GLY A 6 4.39 -32.89 -21.52
C GLY A 6 3.19 -31.98 -21.23
N ALA A 7 3.01 -31.52 -19.99
CA ALA A 7 1.90 -30.65 -19.62
C ALA A 7 1.91 -29.26 -20.28
N PHE A 8 3.09 -28.76 -20.66
CA PHE A 8 3.30 -27.51 -21.40
C PHE A 8 4.66 -27.55 -22.12
N THR A 9 4.94 -26.56 -22.98
CA THR A 9 6.22 -26.45 -23.69
C THR A 9 7.39 -26.35 -22.71
N GLY A 10 8.30 -27.33 -22.73
CA GLY A 10 9.43 -27.43 -21.78
C GLY A 10 9.19 -28.29 -20.54
N ALA A 11 8.02 -28.92 -20.39
CA ALA A 11 7.74 -29.88 -19.31
C ALA A 11 8.37 -31.26 -19.59
N THR A 12 9.71 -31.34 -19.58
CA THR A 12 10.47 -32.56 -19.93
C THR A 12 10.40 -33.65 -18.86
N GLN A 13 10.18 -33.26 -17.61
CA GLN A 13 10.12 -34.15 -16.45
C GLN A 13 8.89 -33.86 -15.59
N ARG A 14 8.47 -34.84 -14.79
CA ARG A 14 7.43 -34.65 -13.78
C ARG A 14 7.97 -33.84 -12.60
N ARG A 15 7.20 -32.87 -12.11
CA ARG A 15 7.54 -32.08 -10.92
C ARG A 15 6.45 -32.21 -9.86
N ILE A 16 6.87 -32.62 -8.67
CA ILE A 16 6.04 -32.67 -7.45
C ILE A 16 5.71 -31.23 -7.03
N GLY A 17 4.44 -30.97 -6.71
CA GLY A 17 3.99 -29.66 -6.23
C GLY A 17 3.99 -29.53 -4.71
N HIS A 18 3.89 -28.30 -4.20
CA HIS A 18 3.88 -28.03 -2.76
C HIS A 18 2.78 -28.74 -1.96
N PHE A 19 1.61 -28.99 -2.54
CA PHE A 19 0.55 -29.78 -1.88
C PHE A 19 0.95 -31.24 -1.65
N GLU A 20 1.63 -31.86 -2.62
CA GLU A 20 2.13 -33.24 -2.48
C GLU A 20 3.32 -33.30 -1.52
N GLN A 21 4.16 -32.26 -1.51
CA GLN A 21 5.28 -32.15 -0.57
C GLN A 21 4.84 -31.96 0.89
N ALA A 22 3.69 -31.32 1.09
CA ALA A 22 3.14 -31.01 2.41
C ALA A 22 2.15 -32.07 2.91
N ASP A 23 2.05 -33.22 2.24
CA ASP A 23 1.19 -34.32 2.67
C ASP A 23 1.55 -34.81 4.09
N GLY A 24 0.56 -34.91 4.97
CA GLY A 24 0.73 -35.15 6.40
C GLY A 24 1.25 -33.95 7.21
N GLY A 25 1.40 -32.78 6.58
CA GLY A 25 2.03 -31.60 7.17
C GLY A 25 1.16 -30.35 7.16
N THR A 26 1.82 -29.18 7.13
CA THR A 26 1.19 -27.86 7.06
C THR A 26 1.69 -27.10 5.84
N LEU A 27 0.77 -26.50 5.09
CA LEU A 27 1.07 -25.64 3.95
C LEU A 27 0.68 -24.20 4.28
N PHE A 28 1.67 -23.31 4.24
CA PHE A 28 1.46 -21.88 4.36
C PHE A 28 1.31 -21.26 2.96
N LEU A 29 0.21 -20.55 2.74
CA LEU A 29 -0.11 -19.83 1.51
C LEU A 29 -0.09 -18.34 1.81
N ASP A 30 0.94 -17.64 1.34
CA ASP A 30 0.99 -16.19 1.43
C ASP A 30 0.27 -15.54 0.24
N GLU A 31 -0.20 -14.30 0.43
CA GLU A 31 -0.86 -13.48 -0.59
C GLU A 31 -2.00 -14.18 -1.33
N ILE A 32 -2.88 -14.90 -0.60
CA ILE A 32 -3.95 -15.70 -1.21
C ILE A 32 -4.94 -14.86 -2.05
N GLY A 33 -5.06 -13.56 -1.76
CA GLY A 33 -5.91 -12.62 -2.52
C GLY A 33 -5.47 -12.41 -3.97
N ASP A 34 -4.19 -12.59 -4.28
CA ASP A 34 -3.62 -12.43 -5.64
C ASP A 34 -3.71 -13.71 -6.48
N MET A 35 -4.35 -14.75 -5.95
CA MET A 35 -4.45 -16.05 -6.62
C MET A 35 -5.33 -15.98 -7.87
N PRO A 36 -4.86 -16.42 -9.06
CA PRO A 36 -5.66 -16.42 -10.27
C PRO A 36 -6.84 -17.39 -10.18
N PRO A 37 -7.95 -17.16 -10.92
CA PRO A 37 -9.19 -17.95 -10.80
C PRO A 37 -9.02 -19.46 -11.01
N GLU A 38 -8.11 -19.87 -11.91
CA GLU A 38 -7.79 -21.29 -12.11
C GLU A 38 -7.19 -21.93 -10.86
N ALA A 39 -6.30 -21.22 -10.18
CA ALA A 39 -5.66 -21.71 -8.96
C ALA A 39 -6.67 -21.74 -7.80
N GLN A 40 -7.58 -20.76 -7.70
CA GLN A 40 -8.68 -20.76 -6.73
C GLN A 40 -9.55 -22.01 -6.89
N THR A 41 -9.90 -22.38 -8.13
CA THR A 41 -10.71 -23.57 -8.42
C THR A 41 -10.00 -24.87 -8.01
N ARG A 42 -8.68 -24.95 -8.21
CA ARG A 42 -7.90 -26.12 -7.79
C ARG A 42 -7.75 -26.20 -6.28
N LEU A 43 -7.54 -25.06 -5.61
CA LEU A 43 -7.47 -24.98 -4.16
C LEU A 43 -8.79 -25.39 -3.52
N LEU A 44 -9.91 -24.93 -4.06
CA LEU A 44 -11.24 -25.32 -3.63
C LEU A 44 -11.45 -26.85 -3.68
N ARG A 45 -10.96 -27.50 -4.74
CA ARG A 45 -11.04 -28.97 -4.87
C ARG A 45 -10.25 -29.69 -3.78
N VAL A 46 -9.03 -29.23 -3.48
CA VAL A 46 -8.24 -29.78 -2.37
C VAL A 46 -8.98 -29.62 -1.06
N LEU A 47 -9.46 -28.42 -0.76
CA LEU A 47 -10.17 -28.11 0.48
C LEU A 47 -11.52 -28.86 0.62
N SER A 48 -12.10 -29.32 -0.48
CA SER A 48 -13.38 -30.03 -0.48
C SER A 48 -13.21 -31.55 -0.39
N ASN A 49 -12.26 -32.10 -1.15
CA ASN A 49 -12.17 -33.54 -1.39
C ASN A 49 -10.86 -34.16 -0.87
N ASN A 50 -9.89 -33.36 -0.40
CA ASN A 50 -8.51 -33.77 -0.11
C ASN A 50 -7.79 -34.39 -1.33
N GLU A 51 -8.21 -34.00 -2.55
CA GLU A 51 -7.62 -34.48 -3.79
C GLU A 51 -7.35 -33.33 -4.77
N PHE A 52 -6.32 -33.48 -5.60
CA PHE A 52 -6.05 -32.60 -6.72
C PHE A 52 -5.46 -33.33 -7.91
N PHE A 53 -5.40 -32.64 -9.04
CA PHE A 53 -4.74 -33.13 -10.25
C PHE A 53 -3.46 -32.33 -10.49
N ARG A 54 -2.40 -33.01 -10.94
CA ARG A 54 -1.22 -32.33 -11.49
C ARG A 54 -1.62 -31.60 -12.78
N VAL A 55 -0.90 -30.54 -13.12
CA VAL A 55 -1.10 -29.87 -14.42
C VAL A 55 -0.84 -30.91 -15.53
N GLY A 56 -1.82 -31.11 -16.42
CA GLY A 56 -1.77 -32.12 -17.49
C GLY A 56 -1.99 -33.57 -17.03
N GLY A 57 -2.26 -33.81 -15.75
CA GLY A 57 -2.52 -35.14 -15.20
C GLY A 57 -4.01 -35.43 -15.06
N HIS A 58 -4.41 -36.67 -15.31
CA HIS A 58 -5.78 -37.16 -15.11
C HIS A 58 -5.96 -38.04 -13.87
N VAL A 59 -4.86 -38.37 -13.19
CA VAL A 59 -4.88 -39.18 -11.98
C VAL A 59 -5.03 -38.25 -10.76
N PRO A 60 -6.06 -38.44 -9.92
CA PRO A 60 -6.20 -37.67 -8.69
C PRO A 60 -5.11 -38.10 -7.69
N VAL A 61 -4.53 -37.11 -7.01
CA VAL A 61 -3.55 -37.29 -5.93
C VAL A 61 -4.23 -36.87 -4.65
N LYS A 62 -4.32 -37.79 -3.68
CA LYS A 62 -4.78 -37.50 -2.33
C LYS A 62 -3.66 -36.83 -1.54
N ALA A 63 -3.98 -35.78 -0.80
CA ALA A 63 -3.07 -35.15 0.15
C ALA A 63 -3.85 -34.63 1.36
N ASN A 64 -3.38 -34.97 2.55
CA ASN A 64 -3.90 -34.47 3.81
C ASN A 64 -3.00 -33.35 4.32
N VAL A 65 -3.47 -32.11 4.24
CA VAL A 65 -2.64 -30.94 4.52
C VAL A 65 -3.41 -29.95 5.39
N ARG A 66 -2.80 -29.50 6.48
CA ARG A 66 -3.30 -28.34 7.23
C ARG A 66 -2.94 -27.06 6.47
N ILE A 67 -3.94 -26.25 6.12
CA ILE A 67 -3.70 -24.99 5.39
C ILE A 67 -3.70 -23.81 6.36
N ILE A 68 -2.70 -22.94 6.23
CA ILE A 68 -2.66 -21.61 6.84
C ILE A 68 -2.52 -20.61 5.70
N ALA A 69 -3.44 -19.65 5.59
CA ALA A 69 -3.41 -18.64 4.54
C ALA A 69 -3.23 -17.24 5.13
N ALA A 70 -2.48 -16.39 4.44
CA ALA A 70 -2.30 -14.98 4.74
C ALA A 70 -2.60 -14.13 3.51
N THR A 71 -3.06 -12.89 3.74
CA THR A 71 -3.30 -11.91 2.68
C THR A 71 -3.26 -10.50 3.26
N HIS A 72 -2.81 -9.55 2.45
CA HIS A 72 -2.88 -8.12 2.74
C HIS A 72 -4.18 -7.48 2.22
N GLN A 73 -4.92 -8.21 1.38
CA GLN A 73 -6.16 -7.74 0.76
C GLN A 73 -7.39 -8.13 1.58
N ASP A 74 -8.42 -7.31 1.48
CA ASP A 74 -9.73 -7.59 2.05
C ASP A 74 -10.50 -8.58 1.16
N LEU A 75 -10.50 -9.86 1.55
CA LEU A 75 -11.17 -10.91 0.78
C LEU A 75 -12.68 -10.69 0.65
N GLU A 76 -13.33 -10.03 1.61
CA GLU A 76 -14.77 -9.77 1.56
C GLU A 76 -15.09 -8.80 0.40
N LYS A 77 -14.25 -7.77 0.21
CA LYS A 77 -14.33 -6.87 -0.94
C LYS A 77 -14.05 -7.58 -2.26
N LEU A 78 -13.07 -8.48 -2.30
CA LEU A 78 -12.75 -9.25 -3.50
C LEU A 78 -13.85 -10.24 -3.90
N VAL A 79 -14.56 -10.80 -2.91
CA VAL A 79 -15.74 -11.64 -3.15
C VAL A 79 -16.87 -10.79 -3.73
N ALA A 80 -17.13 -9.62 -3.16
CA ALA A 80 -18.14 -8.69 -3.70
C ALA A 80 -17.81 -8.24 -5.14
N SER A 81 -16.53 -8.05 -5.47
CA SER A 81 -16.07 -7.69 -6.83
C SER A 81 -15.97 -8.88 -7.78
N HIS A 82 -16.34 -10.10 -7.36
CA HIS A 82 -16.22 -11.34 -8.14
C HIS A 82 -14.78 -11.71 -8.56
N SER A 83 -13.77 -11.09 -7.93
CA SER A 83 -12.36 -11.39 -8.16
C SER A 83 -11.88 -12.59 -7.34
N PHE A 84 -12.59 -12.90 -6.25
CA PHE A 84 -12.35 -14.05 -5.39
C PHE A 84 -13.63 -14.86 -5.22
N ARG A 85 -13.52 -16.19 -5.25
CA ARG A 85 -14.70 -17.04 -5.11
C ARG A 85 -15.21 -17.10 -3.67
N GLU A 86 -16.52 -16.90 -3.51
CA GLU A 86 -17.23 -16.97 -2.24
C GLU A 86 -17.08 -18.35 -1.56
N ASP A 87 -17.20 -19.43 -2.33
CA ASP A 87 -17.07 -20.81 -1.82
C ASP A 87 -15.67 -21.11 -1.25
N LEU A 88 -14.62 -20.55 -1.85
CA LEU A 88 -13.25 -20.65 -1.37
C LEU A 88 -13.05 -19.82 -0.10
N PHE A 89 -13.61 -18.59 -0.07
CA PHE A 89 -13.54 -17.71 1.09
C PHE A 89 -14.09 -18.39 2.35
N HIS A 90 -15.29 -18.98 2.28
CA HIS A 90 -15.89 -19.66 3.43
C HIS A 90 -15.10 -20.89 3.91
N ARG A 91 -14.37 -21.58 3.01
CA ARG A 91 -13.53 -22.72 3.39
C ARG A 91 -12.20 -22.31 4.01
N LEU A 92 -11.68 -21.13 3.66
CA LEU A 92 -10.45 -20.60 4.24
C LEU A 92 -10.72 -19.86 5.55
N ASN A 93 -11.80 -19.08 5.61
CA ASN A 93 -12.12 -18.20 6.72
C ASN A 93 -12.85 -18.95 7.87
N VAL A 94 -12.27 -20.06 8.32
CA VAL A 94 -12.79 -20.83 9.47
C VAL A 94 -12.35 -20.19 10.78
N ILE A 95 -11.06 -19.85 10.89
CA ILE A 95 -10.49 -19.14 12.03
C ILE A 95 -9.70 -17.95 11.47
N ARG A 96 -10.19 -16.73 11.75
CA ARG A 96 -9.56 -15.48 11.32
C ARG A 96 -8.64 -14.95 12.42
N ILE A 97 -7.40 -14.66 12.06
CA ILE A 97 -6.47 -13.91 12.91
C ILE A 97 -6.23 -12.57 12.25
N HIS A 98 -6.66 -11.49 12.89
CA HIS A 98 -6.34 -10.14 12.44
C HIS A 98 -4.96 -9.74 12.96
N LEU A 99 -4.04 -9.40 12.06
CA LEU A 99 -2.71 -8.93 12.44
C LEU A 99 -2.71 -7.40 12.52
N PRO A 100 -2.57 -6.80 13.72
CA PRO A 100 -2.61 -5.36 13.87
C PRO A 100 -1.40 -4.70 13.21
N ARG A 101 -1.60 -3.50 12.68
CA ARG A 101 -0.52 -2.66 12.15
C ARG A 101 0.42 -2.26 13.28
N LEU A 102 1.66 -1.96 12.96
CA LEU A 102 2.65 -1.55 13.95
C LEU A 102 2.22 -0.25 14.67
N ALA A 103 1.55 0.65 13.96
CA ALA A 103 0.99 1.88 14.51
C ALA A 103 -0.09 1.66 15.59
N GLU A 104 -0.74 0.50 15.61
CA GLU A 104 -1.77 0.11 16.59
C GLU A 104 -1.18 -0.52 17.86
N ARG A 105 0.11 -0.86 17.84
CA ARG A 105 0.86 -1.49 18.95
C ARG A 105 2.19 -0.79 19.21
N ARG A 106 2.13 0.52 19.43
CA ARG A 106 3.32 1.37 19.60
C ARG A 106 4.15 1.01 20.84
N GLU A 107 3.53 0.39 21.84
CA GLU A 107 4.20 -0.15 23.04
C GLU A 107 5.24 -1.24 22.74
N ASP A 108 5.12 -1.95 21.62
CA ASP A 108 6.09 -2.97 21.21
C ASP A 108 7.34 -2.37 20.53
N LEU A 109 7.26 -1.12 20.04
CA LEU A 109 8.31 -0.48 19.23
C LEU A 109 9.67 -0.45 19.93
N PRO A 110 9.81 -0.04 21.21
CA PRO A 110 11.11 0.00 21.88
C PRO A 110 11.80 -1.37 21.94
N ARG A 111 11.02 -2.43 22.22
CA ARG A 111 11.54 -3.81 22.27
C ARG A 111 11.92 -4.32 20.88
N LEU A 112 11.10 -4.02 19.87
CA LEU A 112 11.39 -4.36 18.48
C LEU A 112 12.64 -3.64 17.96
N MET A 113 12.79 -2.34 18.22
CA MET A 113 13.98 -1.57 17.84
C MET A 113 15.23 -2.16 18.49
N THR A 114 15.20 -2.45 19.79
CA THR A 114 16.31 -3.10 20.49
C THR A 114 16.69 -4.44 19.84
N HIS A 115 15.69 -5.24 19.47
CA HIS A 115 15.92 -6.50 18.76
C HIS A 115 16.57 -6.29 17.39
N PHE A 116 16.05 -5.34 16.58
CA PHE A 116 16.57 -5.07 15.24
C PHE A 116 17.96 -4.47 15.25
N PHE A 117 18.29 -3.59 16.20
CA PHE A 117 19.67 -3.10 16.35
C PHE A 117 20.64 -4.22 16.70
N ARG A 118 20.28 -5.15 17.59
CA ARG A 118 21.12 -6.32 17.90
C ARG A 118 21.27 -7.24 16.69
N LYS A 119 20.18 -7.46 15.94
CA LYS A 119 20.20 -8.28 14.73
C LYS A 119 21.11 -7.66 13.67
N ALA A 120 20.94 -6.37 13.37
CA ALA A 120 21.76 -5.63 12.41
C ALA A 120 23.23 -5.59 12.82
N ALA A 121 23.52 -5.38 14.11
CA ALA A 121 24.88 -5.39 14.64
C ALA A 121 25.56 -6.75 14.44
N LYS A 122 24.85 -7.85 14.68
CA LYS A 122 25.34 -9.21 14.43
C LYS A 122 25.57 -9.49 12.94
N GLU A 123 24.68 -9.00 12.07
CA GLU A 123 24.82 -9.16 10.62
C GLU A 123 25.99 -8.37 10.03
N LEU A 124 26.31 -7.21 10.61
CA LEU A 124 27.37 -6.30 10.15
C LEU A 124 28.69 -6.45 10.92
N ASP A 125 28.75 -7.34 11.91
CA ASP A 125 29.89 -7.54 12.81
C ASP A 125 30.36 -6.25 13.51
N VAL A 126 29.39 -5.48 14.02
CA VAL A 126 29.62 -4.21 14.75
C VAL A 126 28.97 -4.25 16.14
N GLU A 127 29.31 -3.31 17.01
CA GLU A 127 28.61 -3.16 18.28
C GLU A 127 27.15 -2.70 18.08
N PRO A 128 26.20 -3.20 18.90
CA PRO A 128 24.82 -2.76 18.85
C PRO A 128 24.70 -1.28 19.24
N LYS A 129 24.09 -0.51 18.35
CA LYS A 129 23.74 0.89 18.60
C LYS A 129 22.61 0.99 19.62
N VAL A 130 22.57 2.11 20.32
CA VAL A 130 21.52 2.47 21.28
C VAL A 130 20.88 3.78 20.83
N LEU A 131 19.57 3.91 20.97
CA LEU A 131 18.86 5.17 20.69
C LEU A 131 18.98 6.11 21.88
N SER A 132 19.17 7.41 21.62
CA SER A 132 18.94 8.42 22.65
C SER A 132 17.45 8.45 23.04
N PRO A 133 17.10 8.88 24.27
CA PRO A 133 15.70 8.96 24.71
C PRO A 133 14.82 9.82 23.79
N GLU A 134 15.37 10.89 23.22
CA GLU A 134 14.67 11.77 22.28
C GLU A 134 14.41 11.08 20.94
N ALA A 135 15.42 10.37 20.41
CA ALA A 135 15.31 9.63 19.16
C ALA A 135 14.30 8.47 19.28
N GLU A 136 14.31 7.74 20.39
CA GLU A 136 13.34 6.69 20.66
C GLU A 136 11.91 7.25 20.73
N ALA A 137 11.70 8.31 21.53
CA ALA A 137 10.39 8.94 21.67
C ALA A 137 9.85 9.48 20.34
N PHE A 138 10.73 9.94 19.45
CA PHE A 138 10.37 10.36 18.11
C PHE A 138 9.95 9.16 17.24
N LEU A 139 10.77 8.11 17.18
CA LEU A 139 10.49 6.90 16.37
C LEU A 139 9.21 6.18 16.82
N VAL A 140 8.89 6.19 18.11
CA VAL A 140 7.64 5.62 18.65
C VAL A 140 6.39 6.34 18.13
N LYS A 141 6.48 7.63 17.83
CA LYS A 141 5.34 8.44 17.33
C LYS A 141 5.11 8.30 15.83
N GLN A 142 6.06 7.73 15.09
CA GLN A 142 5.99 7.63 13.64
C GLN A 142 4.90 6.65 13.17
N PRO A 143 4.29 6.89 11.99
CA PRO A 143 3.17 6.09 11.50
C PRO A 143 3.57 4.71 10.96
N TRP A 144 4.84 4.49 10.62
CA TRP A 144 5.38 3.22 10.11
C TRP A 144 4.49 2.53 9.05
N PRO A 145 4.22 3.18 7.89
CA PRO A 145 3.36 2.59 6.84
C PRO A 145 3.85 1.23 6.33
N GLY A 146 5.17 0.99 6.32
CA GLY A 146 5.75 -0.32 5.96
C GLY A 146 5.86 -1.30 7.13
N ASN A 147 5.21 -1.02 8.26
CA ASN A 147 5.16 -1.82 9.48
C ASN A 147 6.56 -2.27 9.94
N VAL A 148 6.66 -3.52 10.40
CA VAL A 148 7.88 -4.12 10.97
C VAL A 148 9.04 -4.13 9.97
N ARG A 149 8.77 -4.31 8.66
CA ARG A 149 9.82 -4.30 7.62
C ARG A 149 10.45 -2.93 7.48
N GLN A 150 9.66 -1.86 7.52
CA GLN A 150 10.20 -0.50 7.49
C GLN A 150 11.04 -0.22 8.73
N LEU A 151 10.55 -0.59 9.92
CA LEU A 151 11.30 -0.44 11.17
C LEU A 151 12.64 -1.16 11.13
N GLU A 152 12.66 -2.43 10.68
CA GLU A 152 13.87 -3.23 10.53
C GLU A 152 14.88 -2.55 9.59
N ASN A 153 14.42 -2.10 8.42
CA ASN A 153 15.27 -1.41 7.45
C ASN A 153 15.82 -0.09 8.00
N THR A 154 15.01 0.68 8.71
CA THR A 154 15.47 1.93 9.36
C THR A 154 16.51 1.63 10.44
N CYS A 155 16.32 0.63 11.28
CA CYS A 155 17.31 0.25 12.30
C CYS A 155 18.63 -0.21 11.65
N ARG A 156 18.54 -1.00 10.57
CA ARG A 156 19.71 -1.45 9.80
C ARG A 156 20.45 -0.26 9.18
N TRP A 157 19.73 0.67 8.57
CA TRP A 157 20.30 1.88 7.98
C TRP A 157 20.99 2.75 9.03
N LEU A 158 20.34 2.98 10.18
CA LEU A 158 20.91 3.73 11.30
C LEU A 158 22.19 3.08 11.85
N THR A 159 22.25 1.75 11.85
CA THR A 159 23.45 1.01 12.27
C THR A 159 24.66 1.32 11.38
N VAL A 160 24.43 1.55 10.08
CA VAL A 160 25.49 1.87 9.10
C VAL A 160 25.83 3.36 9.10
N MET A 161 24.82 4.23 9.20
CA MET A 161 24.99 5.67 8.99
C MET A 161 25.41 6.44 10.25
N ALA A 162 24.98 6.00 11.43
CA ALA A 162 25.33 6.67 12.67
C ALA A 162 26.81 6.46 13.00
N ALA A 163 27.55 7.56 13.13
CA ALA A 163 28.98 7.52 13.47
C ALA A 163 29.22 7.03 14.91
N GLY A 164 28.36 7.44 15.85
CA GLY A 164 28.46 7.11 17.28
C GLY A 164 27.74 5.82 17.67
N ARG A 165 28.06 5.26 18.83
CA ARG A 165 27.32 4.11 19.41
C ARG A 165 25.89 4.50 19.82
N GLU A 166 25.71 5.74 20.24
CA GLU A 166 24.41 6.34 20.49
C GLU A 166 23.91 7.03 19.22
N ILE A 167 22.67 6.75 18.84
CA ILE A 167 21.96 7.35 17.71
C ILE A 167 21.19 8.56 18.24
N LEU A 168 21.53 9.73 17.72
CA LEU A 168 20.90 10.99 18.08
C LEU A 168 19.80 11.37 17.09
N MET A 169 19.00 12.37 17.45
CA MET A 169 17.98 12.94 16.55
C MET A 169 18.56 13.44 15.22
N ALA A 170 19.81 13.90 15.19
CA ALA A 170 20.47 14.38 13.98
C ALA A 170 20.89 13.25 13.01
N ASP A 171 20.97 12.02 13.49
CA ASP A 171 21.35 10.85 12.68
C ASP A 171 20.13 10.21 11.99
N LEU A 172 18.91 10.67 12.32
CA LEU A 172 17.69 10.16 11.72
C LEU A 172 17.55 10.64 10.26
N PRO A 173 16.94 9.82 9.38
CA PRO A 173 16.76 10.20 7.98
C PRO A 173 15.92 11.49 7.87
N PRO A 174 16.32 12.46 7.01
CA PRO A 174 15.55 13.69 6.80
C PRO A 174 14.13 13.42 6.31
N GLU A 175 13.87 12.30 5.63
CA GLU A 175 12.54 11.87 5.19
C GLU A 175 11.60 11.55 6.36
N MET A 176 12.13 11.26 7.55
CA MET A 176 11.32 11.05 8.76
C MET A 176 11.00 12.35 9.50
N HIS A 177 11.78 13.41 9.26
CA HIS A 177 11.54 14.75 9.80
C HIS A 177 10.50 15.53 8.98
N THR A 178 10.29 15.13 7.74
CA THR A 178 9.15 15.62 6.97
C THR A 178 7.92 14.93 7.52
N GLU A 179 6.96 15.68 8.04
CA GLU A 179 5.62 15.15 8.32
C GLU A 179 5.14 14.50 7.02
N VAL A 180 5.26 13.17 6.92
CA VAL A 180 4.52 12.40 5.93
C VAL A 180 3.08 12.68 6.30
N PRO A 181 2.32 13.42 5.47
CA PRO A 181 0.90 13.60 5.72
C PRO A 181 0.33 12.19 5.89
N PRO A 182 -0.53 11.94 6.89
CA PRO A 182 -1.09 10.61 7.10
C PRO A 182 -1.56 10.07 5.75
N ALA A 183 -1.15 8.83 5.44
CA ALA A 183 -1.54 8.15 4.22
C ALA A 183 -3.05 8.37 4.01
N PRO A 184 -3.50 8.78 2.82
CA PRO A 184 -4.89 9.14 2.61
C PRO A 184 -5.74 7.89 2.81
N GLU A 185 -6.28 7.74 4.02
CA GLU A 185 -7.41 6.88 4.32
C GLU A 185 -8.59 7.45 3.54
N GLN A 186 -8.74 7.06 2.28
CA GLN A 186 -9.94 7.26 1.46
C GLN A 186 -10.72 8.54 1.81
N VAL A 187 -10.03 9.68 1.91
CA VAL A 187 -10.71 10.96 1.97
C VAL A 187 -11.09 11.15 0.52
N GLU A 188 -12.37 10.91 0.21
CA GLU A 188 -12.98 11.49 -0.98
C GLU A 188 -12.42 12.89 -1.11
N ASN A 189 -11.73 13.18 -2.22
CA ASN A 189 -11.08 14.46 -2.49
C ASN A 189 -12.13 15.58 -2.51
N ASP A 190 -12.61 15.96 -1.34
CA ASP A 190 -13.58 17.02 -1.17
C ASP A 190 -12.80 18.32 -1.12
N TRP A 191 -12.51 18.84 -2.31
CA TRP A 191 -11.89 20.14 -2.49
C TRP A 191 -12.68 21.26 -1.76
N GLN A 192 -13.97 21.04 -1.46
CA GLN A 192 -14.78 21.95 -0.66
C GLN A 192 -14.31 21.99 0.79
N ALA A 193 -13.92 20.85 1.38
CA ALA A 193 -13.36 20.81 2.73
C ALA A 193 -12.01 21.55 2.83
N CYS A 194 -11.16 21.40 1.81
CA CYS A 194 -9.90 22.15 1.73
C CYS A 194 -10.15 23.66 1.58
N LEU A 195 -11.17 24.05 0.81
CA LEU A 195 -11.58 25.44 0.64
C LEU A 195 -12.16 26.02 1.94
N ASP A 196 -12.99 25.27 2.67
CA ASP A 196 -13.54 25.67 3.97
C ASP A 196 -12.42 25.95 4.97
N GLN A 197 -11.46 25.03 5.07
CA GLN A 197 -10.30 25.18 5.95
C GLN A 197 -9.47 26.43 5.60
N TRP A 198 -9.24 26.67 4.30
CA TRP A 198 -8.51 27.85 3.85
C TRP A 198 -9.28 29.14 4.14
N LEU A 199 -10.59 29.18 3.89
CA LEU A 199 -11.44 30.36 4.16
C LEU A 199 -11.43 30.71 5.64
N ARG A 200 -11.57 29.73 6.54
CA ARG A 200 -11.50 29.97 7.99
C ARG A 200 -10.17 30.61 8.40
N LYS A 201 -9.05 30.11 7.87
CA LYS A 201 -7.72 30.65 8.15
C LYS A 201 -7.56 32.10 7.68
N GLU A 202 -8.05 32.44 6.48
CA GLU A 202 -7.98 33.80 5.95
C GLU A 202 -8.87 34.78 6.74
N LEU A 203 -10.04 34.32 7.18
CA LEU A 203 -10.98 35.10 8.01
C LEU A 203 -10.44 35.33 9.43
N GLU A 204 -9.83 34.30 10.05
CA GLU A 204 -9.16 34.42 11.36
C GLU A 204 -8.00 35.42 11.34
N GLN A 205 -7.34 35.57 10.19
CA GLN A 205 -6.29 36.57 9.96
C GLN A 205 -6.85 38.00 9.73
N GLY A 206 -8.16 38.18 9.82
CA GLY A 206 -8.82 39.49 9.69
C GLY A 206 -8.82 40.04 8.25
N LYS A 207 -8.58 39.20 7.23
CA LYS A 207 -8.62 39.64 5.84
C LYS A 207 -10.06 39.81 5.36
N SER A 208 -10.31 40.91 4.66
CA SER A 208 -11.60 41.19 4.01
C SER A 208 -11.47 41.01 2.49
N ASN A 209 -12.60 40.80 1.81
CA ASN A 209 -12.66 40.54 0.36
C ASN A 209 -11.86 39.30 -0.11
N VAL A 210 -11.86 38.22 0.69
CA VAL A 210 -11.15 36.96 0.39
C VAL A 210 -11.59 36.33 -0.94
N LEU A 211 -12.86 36.48 -1.33
CA LEU A 211 -13.35 36.01 -2.64
C LEU A 211 -12.71 36.76 -3.82
N GLY A 212 -12.30 38.02 -3.62
CA GLY A 212 -11.62 38.82 -4.65
C GLY A 212 -10.24 38.28 -5.02
N THR A 213 -9.58 37.53 -4.12
CA THR A 213 -8.32 36.84 -4.41
C THR A 213 -8.52 35.38 -4.79
N ALA A 214 -9.46 34.70 -4.14
CA ALA A 214 -9.74 33.28 -4.35
C ALA A 214 -10.29 32.99 -5.75
N LEU A 215 -11.26 33.79 -6.22
CA LEU A 215 -11.95 33.52 -7.47
C LEU A 215 -11.03 33.64 -8.70
N PRO A 216 -10.18 34.68 -8.85
CA PRO A 216 -9.21 34.73 -9.94
C PRO A 216 -8.18 33.59 -9.91
N ALA A 217 -7.73 33.19 -8.71
CA ALA A 217 -6.78 32.09 -8.56
C ALA A 217 -7.38 30.74 -8.96
N PHE A 218 -8.64 30.50 -8.55
CA PHE A 218 -9.40 29.32 -8.95
C PHE A 218 -9.64 29.29 -10.45
N GLU A 219 -10.13 30.39 -11.03
CA GLU A 219 -10.37 30.51 -12.48
C GLU A 219 -9.08 30.27 -13.28
N ARG A 220 -7.95 30.85 -12.88
CA ARG A 220 -6.64 30.62 -13.53
C ARG A 220 -6.27 29.14 -13.50
N THR A 221 -6.36 28.51 -12.33
CA THR A 221 -6.00 27.10 -12.16
C THR A 221 -6.87 26.18 -13.02
N ALA A 222 -8.18 26.44 -13.07
CA ALA A 222 -9.12 25.68 -13.88
C ALA A 222 -8.86 25.85 -15.39
N ILE A 223 -8.58 27.08 -15.84
CA ILE A 223 -8.26 27.37 -17.25
C ILE A 223 -6.96 26.69 -17.67
N GLU A 224 -5.91 26.77 -16.85
CA GLU A 224 -4.63 26.12 -17.14
C GLU A 224 -4.76 24.60 -17.20
N ALA A 225 -5.51 24.00 -16.27
CA ALA A 225 -5.76 22.55 -16.28
C ALA A 225 -6.51 22.11 -17.54
N ALA A 226 -7.56 22.84 -17.93
CA ALA A 226 -8.32 22.56 -19.14
C ALA A 226 -7.47 22.74 -20.41
N LEU A 227 -6.64 23.78 -20.49
CA LEU A 227 -5.75 24.01 -21.63
C LEU A 227 -4.64 22.95 -21.71
N ARG A 228 -4.08 22.51 -20.58
CA ARG A 228 -3.10 21.40 -20.57
C ARG A 228 -3.74 20.11 -21.08
N HIS A 229 -4.96 19.81 -20.64
CA HIS A 229 -5.68 18.61 -21.07
C HIS A 229 -6.01 18.63 -22.57
N THR A 230 -6.35 19.80 -23.12
CA THR A 230 -6.70 19.94 -24.56
C THR A 230 -5.53 20.35 -25.45
N ALA A 231 -4.30 20.29 -24.94
CA ALA A 231 -3.08 20.70 -25.64
C ALA A 231 -3.18 22.10 -26.27
N GLY A 232 -3.76 23.06 -25.53
CA GLY A 232 -3.89 24.46 -25.94
C GLY A 232 -5.11 24.76 -26.83
N ARG A 233 -5.99 23.79 -27.11
CA ARG A 233 -7.20 24.01 -27.90
C ARG A 233 -8.27 24.75 -27.08
N LYS A 234 -8.33 26.07 -27.27
CA LYS A 234 -9.22 26.99 -26.54
C LYS A 234 -10.71 26.65 -26.66
N ARG A 235 -11.17 26.15 -27.81
CA ARG A 235 -12.59 25.75 -27.99
C ARG A 235 -12.94 24.56 -27.11
N ASP A 236 -12.10 23.53 -27.13
CA ASP A 236 -12.32 22.29 -26.39
C ASP A 236 -12.18 22.54 -24.88
N ALA A 237 -11.21 23.38 -24.48
CA ALA A 237 -11.04 23.78 -23.08
C ALA A 237 -12.27 24.55 -22.54
N ALA A 238 -12.88 25.41 -23.36
CA ALA A 238 -14.09 26.12 -22.97
C ALA A 238 -15.26 25.16 -22.73
N VAL A 239 -15.43 24.16 -23.60
CA VAL A 239 -16.47 23.13 -23.45
C VAL A 239 -16.28 22.31 -22.17
N LEU A 240 -15.04 21.90 -21.86
CA LEU A 240 -14.73 21.15 -20.64
C LEU A 240 -15.02 21.95 -19.36
N LEU A 241 -14.85 23.27 -19.41
CA LEU A 241 -15.17 24.17 -18.30
C LEU A 241 -16.65 24.60 -18.26
N GLY A 242 -17.48 24.14 -19.21
CA GLY A 242 -18.88 24.55 -19.33
C GLY A 242 -19.07 26.00 -19.78
N TRP A 243 -18.05 26.60 -20.41
CA TRP A 243 -18.03 28.00 -20.84
C TRP A 243 -18.18 28.14 -22.36
N GLY A 244 -18.72 29.29 -22.78
CA GLY A 244 -18.63 29.71 -24.17
C GLY A 244 -17.20 30.11 -24.56
N ARG A 245 -16.83 29.92 -25.83
CA ARG A 245 -15.51 30.31 -26.38
C ARG A 245 -15.15 31.77 -26.10
N ASN A 246 -16.12 32.67 -26.22
CA ASN A 246 -15.91 34.10 -26.00
C ASN A 246 -15.64 34.42 -24.53
N THR A 247 -16.29 33.68 -23.61
CA THR A 247 -16.08 33.79 -22.16
C THR A 247 -14.67 33.36 -21.77
N LEU A 248 -14.19 32.22 -22.29
CA LEU A 248 -12.81 31.77 -22.05
C LEU A 248 -11.78 32.78 -22.57
N THR A 249 -12.01 33.33 -23.77
CA THR A 249 -11.10 34.30 -24.38
C THR A 249 -11.02 35.60 -23.56
N ARG A 250 -12.16 36.10 -23.06
CA ARG A 250 -12.19 37.25 -22.15
C ARG A 250 -11.48 36.95 -20.84
N LYS A 251 -11.72 35.79 -20.23
CA LYS A 251 -11.10 35.37 -18.96
C LYS A 251 -9.58 35.19 -19.07
N LEU A 252 -9.09 34.69 -20.21
CA LEU A 252 -7.65 34.61 -20.49
C LEU A 252 -7.00 36.00 -20.53
N GLN A 253 -7.69 37.00 -21.10
CA GLN A 253 -7.21 38.39 -21.14
C GLN A 253 -7.27 39.05 -19.75
N GLU A 254 -8.37 38.88 -19.01
CA GLU A 254 -8.54 39.41 -17.64
C GLU A 254 -7.48 38.86 -16.67
N LEU A 255 -7.11 37.59 -16.80
CA LEU A 255 -6.16 36.91 -15.91
C LEU A 255 -4.70 36.96 -16.40
N GLY A 256 -4.43 37.60 -17.54
CA GLY A 256 -3.09 37.77 -18.10
C GLY A 256 -2.41 36.47 -18.54
N ILE A 257 -3.20 35.43 -18.87
CA ILE A 257 -2.68 34.12 -19.26
C ILE A 257 -2.41 34.13 -20.78
N GLN A 258 -1.14 34.18 -21.16
CA GLN A 258 -0.73 34.08 -22.56
C GLN A 258 -0.81 32.61 -23.02
N SER A 259 -1.44 32.40 -24.18
CA SER A 259 -1.57 31.09 -24.81
C SER A 259 -0.36 30.72 -25.65
#